data_AF-K2C3M2-F1
#
_entry.id   AF-K2C3M2-F1
#
_cell.length_a   1.000
_cell.length_b   1.000
_cell.length_c   1.000
_cell.angle_alpha   90.00
_cell.angle_beta   90.00
_cell.angle_gamma   90.00
#
_symmetry.space_group_name_H-M   'P 1'
#
loop_
_entity.id
_entity.type
_entity.pdbx_description
1 polymer ?
#
loop_
_entity_poly.entity_id
_entity_poly.type
_entity_poly.pdbx_seq_one_letter_code
_entity_poly.pdbx_strand_id
1 'polypeptide(L)'
;DFWGASILNVNLPLAKTRRVRFTKPLPDLKLFYEYPLRTDPKKHTFAYPKDKLHRRQSRNLSYDSGAVLDECISLTLYEANFAAEKFYKKMHEREMTL
;
A
#
# COMPACT_ATOMS: atom_id res chain seq x y z
N ASP A 1 -19.68 4.98 11.03
CA ASP A 1 -18.52 5.03 11.93
C ASP A 1 -17.65 3.81 11.66
N PHE A 2 -16.41 3.98 11.20
CA PHE A 2 -15.54 2.87 10.75
C PHE A 2 -14.64 2.37 11.89
N TRP A 3 -15.21 2.13 13.07
CA TRP A 3 -14.46 1.66 14.26
C TRP A 3 -13.25 2.56 14.60
N GLY A 4 -13.40 3.88 14.49
CA GLY A 4 -12.31 4.83 14.74
C GLY A 4 -11.31 5.02 13.59
N ALA A 5 -11.43 4.24 12.51
CA ALA A 5 -10.69 4.51 11.28
C ALA A 5 -11.29 5.71 10.55
N SER A 6 -10.43 6.56 9.99
CA SER A 6 -10.86 7.75 9.26
C SER A 6 -11.16 7.43 7.80
N ILE A 7 -10.53 6.39 7.25
CA ILE A 7 -10.68 5.96 5.86
C ILE A 7 -10.76 4.44 5.82
N LEU A 8 -11.70 3.91 5.04
CA LEU A 8 -11.75 2.49 4.68
C LEU A 8 -11.33 2.34 3.21
N ASN A 9 -10.22 1.65 2.98
CA ASN A 9 -9.80 1.25 1.64
C ASN A 9 -10.40 -0.12 1.29
N VAL A 10 -11.03 -0.23 0.12
CA VAL A 10 -11.68 -1.46 -0.36
C VAL A 10 -11.08 -1.85 -1.70
N ASN A 11 -10.48 -3.04 -1.79
CA ASN A 11 -10.02 -3.60 -3.05
C ASN A 11 -10.90 -4.78 -3.46
N LEU A 12 -11.34 -4.77 -4.72
CA LEU A 12 -12.17 -5.81 -5.30
C LEU A 12 -11.33 -6.69 -6.23
N PRO A 13 -11.42 -8.03 -6.13
CA PRO A 13 -10.76 -8.92 -7.07
C PRO A 13 -11.49 -8.91 -8.42
N LEU A 14 -10.77 -9.32 -9.47
CA LEU A 14 -11.33 -9.44 -10.82
C LEU A 14 -12.44 -10.51 -10.86
N ALA A 15 -12.22 -11.63 -10.19
CA ALA A 15 -13.20 -12.71 -10.08
C ALA A 15 -14.31 -12.33 -9.08
N LYS A 16 -15.56 -12.66 -9.40
CA LYS A 16 -16.70 -12.46 -8.48
C LYS A 16 -16.52 -13.33 -7.24
N THR A 17 -16.62 -12.72 -6.06
CA THR A 17 -16.45 -13.42 -4.79
C THR A 17 -17.37 -12.83 -3.71
N ARG A 18 -17.62 -13.61 -2.66
CA ARG A 18 -18.20 -13.15 -1.39
C ARG A 18 -17.22 -13.26 -0.23
N ARG A 19 -15.99 -13.74 -0.49
CA ARG A 19 -14.95 -13.90 0.52
C ARG A 19 -14.40 -12.52 0.85
N VAL A 20 -14.44 -12.14 2.12
CA VAL A 20 -13.98 -10.83 2.62
C VAL A 20 -12.83 -11.06 3.60
N ARG A 21 -11.81 -10.21 3.54
CA ARG A 21 -10.69 -10.19 4.48
C ARG A 21 -10.39 -8.77 4.94
N PHE A 22 -10.23 -8.61 6.25
CA PHE A 22 -9.59 -7.42 6.82
C PHE A 22 -8.08 -7.55 6.66
N THR A 23 -7.47 -6.51 6.10
CA THR A 23 -6.06 -6.51 5.70
C THR A 23 -5.34 -5.26 6.19
N LYS A 24 -4.02 -5.30 6.08
CA LYS A 24 -3.12 -4.16 6.27
C LYS A 24 -2.66 -3.65 4.91
N PRO A 25 -2.28 -2.37 4.81
CA PRO A 25 -1.66 -1.88 3.59
C PRO A 25 -0.32 -2.57 3.36
N LEU A 26 -0.01 -2.88 2.10
CA LEU A 26 1.31 -3.37 1.74
C LEU A 26 2.37 -2.29 2.06
N PRO A 27 3.39 -2.58 2.89
CA PRO A 27 4.33 -1.56 3.35
C PRO A 27 5.28 -1.07 2.26
N ASP A 28 5.55 -1.88 1.24
CA ASP A 28 6.37 -1.51 0.10
C ASP A 28 5.72 -1.98 -1.20
N LEU A 29 5.27 -1.01 -2.01
CA LEU A 29 4.62 -1.25 -3.31
C LEU A 29 5.55 -1.96 -4.30
N LYS A 30 6.87 -1.85 -4.14
CA LYS A 30 7.86 -2.55 -4.99
C LYS A 30 7.81 -4.08 -4.81
N LEU A 31 7.20 -4.56 -3.72
CA LEU A 31 6.96 -6.00 -3.51
C LEU A 31 5.86 -6.54 -4.44
N PHE A 32 5.07 -5.66 -5.05
CA PHE A 32 3.95 -6.04 -5.90
C PHE A 32 4.08 -5.57 -7.34
N TYR A 33 4.60 -4.36 -7.56
CA TYR A 33 4.80 -3.76 -8.87
C TYR A 33 6.29 -3.62 -9.20
N GLU A 34 6.67 -3.93 -10.44
CA GLU A 34 7.98 -3.53 -10.95
C GLU A 34 7.90 -2.09 -11.44
N TYR A 35 8.76 -1.22 -10.90
CA TYR A 35 8.90 0.17 -11.33
C TYR A 35 10.24 0.42 -12.04
N PRO A 36 10.59 -0.30 -13.13
CA PRO A 36 11.83 0.00 -13.82
C PRO A 36 11.69 1.33 -14.55
N LEU A 37 12.58 2.27 -14.26
CA LEU A 37 12.66 3.54 -14.99
C LEU A 37 13.22 3.26 -16.40
N ARG A 38 12.45 3.57 -17.43
CA ARG A 38 12.94 3.59 -18.81
C ARG A 38 13.21 5.02 -19.21
N THR A 39 14.44 5.32 -19.61
CA THR A 39 14.84 6.65 -20.10
C THR A 39 15.06 6.60 -21.61
N ASP A 40 14.59 7.64 -22.31
CA ASP A 40 14.93 7.90 -23.71
C ASP A 40 15.74 9.20 -23.75
N PRO A 41 17.09 9.11 -23.77
CA PRO A 41 17.95 10.28 -23.74
C PRO A 41 17.85 11.12 -25.02
N LYS A 42 17.38 10.56 -26.14
CA LYS A 42 17.21 11.31 -27.40
C LYS A 42 15.94 12.15 -27.39
N LYS A 43 14.88 11.66 -26.74
CA LYS A 43 13.61 12.40 -26.58
C LYS A 43 13.55 13.20 -25.28
N HIS A 44 14.55 13.09 -24.41
CA HIS A 44 14.54 13.65 -23.06
C HIS A 44 13.30 13.25 -22.25
N THR A 45 12.84 12.01 -22.43
CA THR A 45 11.66 11.50 -21.72
C THR A 45 12.01 10.32 -20.84
N PHE A 46 11.15 10.06 -19.85
CA PHE A 46 11.17 8.84 -19.08
C PHE A 46 9.76 8.28 -18.95
N ALA A 47 9.66 6.96 -18.79
CA ALA A 47 8.40 6.28 -18.54
C ALA A 47 8.61 5.09 -17.61
N TYR A 48 7.58 4.82 -16.81
CA TYR A 48 7.42 3.53 -16.15
C TYR A 48 6.59 2.63 -17.07
N PRO A 49 6.99 1.36 -17.31
CA PRO A 49 6.16 0.45 -18.08
C PRO A 49 4.84 0.20 -17.35
N LYS A 50 3.72 0.22 -18.08
CA LYS A 50 2.39 0.30 -17.48
C LYS A 50 1.93 -0.96 -16.73
N ASP A 51 2.55 -2.12 -16.97
CA ASP A 51 1.88 -3.40 -16.68
C ASP A 51 2.78 -4.49 -16.07
N LYS A 52 3.87 -4.11 -15.39
CA LYS A 52 4.77 -5.11 -14.81
C LYS A 52 4.46 -5.36 -13.34
N LEU A 53 3.79 -6.47 -13.08
CA LEU A 53 3.73 -7.08 -11.76
C LEU A 53 5.08 -7.72 -11.43
N HIS A 54 5.53 -7.60 -10.17
CA HIS A 54 6.74 -8.26 -9.72
C HIS A 54 6.59 -9.77 -9.88
N ARG A 55 7.55 -10.46 -10.51
CA ARG A 55 7.45 -11.93 -10.76
C ARG A 55 7.21 -12.78 -9.52
N ARG A 56 7.55 -12.26 -8.34
CA ARG A 56 7.34 -12.87 -7.02
C ARG A 56 6.48 -11.95 -6.17
N GLN A 57 5.20 -11.87 -6.48
CA GLN A 57 4.25 -11.17 -5.64
C GLN A 57 4.13 -11.89 -4.30
N SER A 58 4.21 -11.15 -3.21
CA SER A 58 3.91 -11.71 -1.89
C SER A 58 2.44 -12.09 -1.83
N ARG A 59 2.13 -13.37 -1.66
CA ARG A 59 0.76 -13.87 -1.38
C ARG A 59 0.43 -13.84 0.11
N ASN A 60 1.10 -12.99 0.88
CA ASN A 60 0.77 -12.84 2.30
C ASN A 60 -0.62 -12.22 2.43
N LEU A 61 -1.58 -13.05 2.86
CA LEU A 61 -3.00 -12.69 3.01
C LEU A 61 -3.26 -11.63 4.10
N SER A 62 -2.24 -11.27 4.87
CA SER A 62 -2.31 -10.16 5.82
C SER A 62 -2.33 -8.80 5.12
N TYR A 63 -1.84 -8.73 3.88
CA TYR A 63 -1.82 -7.51 3.07
C TYR A 63 -2.96 -7.49 2.05
N ASP A 64 -3.41 -6.29 1.74
CA ASP A 64 -4.46 -6.01 0.77
C ASP A 64 -4.21 -6.65 -0.59
N SER A 65 -3.01 -6.45 -1.12
CA SER A 65 -2.51 -7.02 -2.38
C SER A 65 -2.55 -8.55 -2.39
N GLY A 66 -2.15 -9.20 -1.29
CA GLY A 66 -2.20 -10.66 -1.15
C GLY A 66 -3.63 -11.19 -1.13
N ALA A 67 -4.55 -10.50 -0.46
CA ALA A 67 -5.96 -10.88 -0.43
C ALA A 67 -6.65 -10.75 -1.80
N VAL A 68 -6.32 -9.71 -2.57
CA VAL A 68 -6.83 -9.54 -3.94
C VAL A 68 -6.33 -10.66 -4.86
N LEU A 69 -5.05 -11.05 -4.74
CA LEU A 69 -4.51 -12.19 -5.49
C LEU A 69 -5.14 -13.54 -5.11
N ASP A 70 -5.68 -13.66 -3.90
CA ASP A 70 -6.43 -14.84 -3.42
C ASP A 70 -7.94 -14.75 -3.68
N GLU A 71 -8.34 -13.86 -4.60
CA GLU A 71 -9.74 -13.65 -4.99
C GLU A 71 -10.68 -13.33 -3.82
N CYS A 72 -10.17 -12.55 -2.86
CA CYS A 72 -10.94 -12.00 -1.74
C CYS A 72 -11.16 -10.49 -1.92
N ILE A 73 -12.30 -9.99 -1.44
CA ILE A 73 -12.51 -8.57 -1.18
C ILE A 73 -11.63 -8.19 0.01
N SER A 74 -10.75 -7.20 -0.18
CA SER A 74 -9.87 -6.69 0.87
C SER A 74 -10.44 -5.41 1.46
N LEU A 75 -10.50 -5.36 2.79
CA LEU A 75 -10.91 -4.20 3.59
C LEU A 75 -9.74 -3.77 4.46
N THR A 76 -9.18 -2.59 4.18
CA THR A 76 -8.05 -2.04 4.94
C THR A 76 -8.48 -0.76 5.64
N LEU A 77 -8.41 -0.76 6.97
CA LEU A 77 -8.67 0.41 7.78
C LEU A 77 -7.44 1.31 7.81
N TYR A 78 -7.62 2.59 7.49
CA TYR A 78 -6.61 3.63 7.57
C TYR A 78 -6.98 4.65 8.64
N GLU A 79 -6.03 4.94 9.51
CA GLU A 79 -6.09 6.10 10.39
C GLU A 79 -5.66 7.33 9.57
N ALA A 80 -6.43 8.42 9.59
CA ALA A 80 -6.04 9.66 8.88
C ALA A 80 -4.82 10.34 9.52
N ASN A 81 -4.40 9.90 10.71
CA ASN A 81 -3.29 10.49 11.42
C ASN A 81 -1.95 9.91 10.92
N PHE A 82 -1.55 10.31 9.70
CA PHE A 82 -0.24 9.96 9.13
C PHE A 82 0.93 10.59 9.89
N ALA A 83 0.65 11.61 10.71
CA ALA A 83 1.58 12.06 11.73
C ALA A 83 1.63 10.97 12.80
N ALA A 84 2.58 10.04 12.65
CA ALA A 84 2.89 9.11 13.71
C ALA A 84 3.09 9.95 14.99
N GLU A 85 2.13 9.88 15.89
CA GLU A 85 2.14 10.60 17.18
C GLU A 85 3.45 10.31 17.93
N LYS A 86 4.00 9.09 17.71
CA LYS A 86 5.35 8.69 18.12
C LYS A 86 6.50 9.49 17.49
N PHE A 87 6.42 9.84 16.20
CA PHE A 87 7.42 10.68 15.53
C PHE A 87 7.32 12.13 16.03
N TYR A 88 6.09 12.65 16.17
CA TYR A 88 5.87 13.99 16.71
C TYR A 88 6.42 14.10 18.14
N LYS A 89 6.08 13.12 19.01
CA LYS A 89 6.59 13.04 20.38
C LYS A 89 8.12 12.97 20.43
N LYS A 90 8.73 12.15 19.58
CA LYS A 90 10.20 12.00 19.51
C LYS A 90 10.91 13.26 18.99
N MET A 91 10.30 14.03 18.10
CA MET A 91 10.83 15.31 17.63
C MET A 91 10.73 16.37 18.74
N HIS A 92 9.58 16.45 19.41
CA HIS A 92 9.37 17.40 20.50
C HIS A 92 10.27 17.16 21.71
N GLU A 93 10.53 15.89 22.07
CA GLU A 93 11.46 15.53 23.14
C GLU A 93 12.91 15.94 22.82
N ARG A 94 13.30 15.90 21.54
CA ARG A 94 14.62 16.33 21.05
C ARG A 94 14.80 17.84 21.05
N GLU A 95 13.77 18.60 20.72
CA GLU A 95 13.82 20.07 20.76
C GLU A 95 13.92 20.62 22.18
N MET A 96 13.41 19.89 23.19
CA MET A 96 13.52 20.28 24.60
C MET A 96 14.84 19.88 25.28
N THR A 97 15.75 19.21 24.58
CA THR A 97 17.07 18.79 25.11
C THR A 97 18.26 19.55 24.51
N LEU A 98 18.01 20.51 23.60
CA LEU A 98 19.00 21.45 23.05
C LEU A 98 18.81 22.85 23.65
#